data_AF-A0A5S9R4X4-F1
#
_entry.id   AF-A0A5S9R4X4-F1
#
_cell.length_a   1.000
_cell.length_b   1.000
_cell.length_c   1.000
_cell.angle_alpha   90.00
_cell.angle_beta   90.00
_cell.angle_gamma   90.00
#
_symmetry.space_group_name_H-M   'P 1'
#
loop_
_entity.id
_entity.type
_entity.pdbx_description
1 polymer ?
#
loop_
_entity_poly.entity_id
_entity_poly.type
_entity_poly.pdbx_seq_one_letter_code
_entity_poly.pdbx_strand_id
1 'polypeptide(L)'
;MSKRPLDIANLRRLVGVVSTAFEQLPPIDSERFASYGEHRRAAEAALDELARTEGARWRETGADVALSLGGVRASSTGGVSAAMRNWIASAKIKIGGAA
;
A
#
# COMPACT_ATOMS: atom_id res chain seq x y z
N MET A 1 -24.89 11.23 0.21
CA MET A 1 -24.03 10.22 0.86
C MET A 1 -23.06 10.95 1.79
N SER A 2 -23.25 10.85 3.10
CA SER A 2 -22.32 11.44 4.06
C SER A 2 -20.99 10.69 3.99
N LYS A 3 -19.90 11.37 3.58
CA LYS A 3 -18.55 10.81 3.68
C LYS A 3 -18.27 10.63 5.17
N ARG A 4 -18.21 9.38 5.62
CA ARG A 4 -17.81 9.06 7.00
C ARG A 4 -16.49 9.80 7.28
N PRO A 5 -16.38 10.54 8.39
CA PRO A 5 -15.13 11.23 8.73
C PRO A 5 -13.97 10.24 8.73
N LEU A 6 -12.80 10.69 8.26
CA LEU A 6 -11.60 9.89 8.26
C LEU A 6 -11.18 9.63 9.72
N ASP A 7 -11.11 8.38 10.13
CA ASP A 7 -10.60 7.99 11.44
C ASP A 7 -9.07 8.10 11.45
N ILE A 8 -8.56 9.19 12.01
CA ILE A 8 -7.12 9.50 12.05
C ILE A 8 -6.35 8.52 12.94
N ALA A 9 -6.94 8.05 14.03
CA ALA A 9 -6.30 7.10 14.94
C ALA A 9 -6.11 5.74 14.24
N ASN A 10 -7.17 5.24 13.59
CA ASN A 10 -7.06 4.03 12.78
C ASN A 10 -6.12 4.22 11.59
N LEU A 11 -6.12 5.39 10.93
CA LEU A 11 -5.20 5.66 9.82
C LEU A 11 -3.73 5.62 10.27
N ARG A 12 -3.39 6.15 11.45
CA ARG A 12 -2.04 6.04 12.03
C ARG A 12 -1.64 4.58 12.25
N ARG A 13 -2.54 3.74 12.79
CA ARG A 13 -2.31 2.30 12.96
C ARG A 13 -2.05 1.62 11.61
N LEU A 14 -2.91 1.89 10.63
CA LEU A 14 -2.79 1.32 9.28
C LEU A 14 -1.50 1.74 8.58
N VAL A 15 -1.00 2.97 8.80
CA VAL A 15 0.34 3.36 8.31
C VAL A 15 1.42 2.45 8.88
N GLY A 16 1.38 2.12 10.17
CA GLY A 16 2.31 1.17 10.78
C GLY A 16 2.26 -0.20 10.10
N VAL A 17 1.04 -0.75 9.94
CA VAL A 17 0.83 -2.07 9.32
C VAL A 17 1.36 -2.11 7.87
N VAL A 18 1.00 -1.12 7.04
CA VAL A 18 1.44 -1.09 5.64
C VAL A 18 2.95 -0.82 5.53
N SER A 19 3.53 0.01 6.39
CA SER A 19 4.98 0.21 6.45
C SER A 19 5.72 -1.08 6.78
N THR A 20 5.28 -1.84 7.80
CA THR A 20 5.89 -3.13 8.15
C THR A 20 5.81 -4.12 6.99
N ALA A 21 4.65 -4.24 6.34
CA ALA A 21 4.49 -5.11 5.18
C ALA A 21 5.40 -4.69 4.00
N PHE A 22 5.58 -3.38 3.79
CA PHE A 22 6.46 -2.84 2.75
C PHE A 22 7.96 -3.10 3.06
N GLU A 23 8.37 -2.94 4.31
CA GLU A 23 9.75 -3.15 4.75
C GLU A 23 10.17 -4.62 4.72
N GLN A 24 9.21 -5.55 4.80
CA GLN A 24 9.45 -7.00 4.70
C GLN A 24 9.60 -7.51 3.26
N LEU A 25 9.40 -6.66 2.25
CA LEU A 25 9.57 -7.08 0.86
C LEU A 25 11.03 -7.48 0.58
N PRO A 26 11.27 -8.58 -0.15
CA PRO A 26 12.63 -8.97 -0.48
C PRO A 26 13.25 -7.88 -1.37
N PRO A 27 14.53 -7.52 -1.18
CA PRO A 27 15.17 -6.47 -1.97
C PRO A 27 15.26 -6.88 -3.44
N ILE A 28 15.22 -5.89 -4.32
CA ILE A 28 15.49 -6.09 -5.74
C ILE A 28 17.00 -6.15 -5.95
N ASP A 29 17.46 -7.27 -6.50
CA ASP A 29 18.83 -7.51 -6.92
C ASP A 29 18.90 -7.41 -8.45
N SER A 30 19.59 -6.39 -8.97
CA SER A 30 19.71 -6.12 -10.39
C SER A 30 20.57 -7.15 -11.13
N GLU A 31 21.45 -7.87 -10.43
CA GLU A 31 22.28 -8.92 -11.02
C GLU A 31 21.47 -10.23 -11.19
N ARG A 32 20.36 -10.36 -10.45
CA ARG A 32 19.48 -11.52 -10.51
C ARG A 32 18.12 -11.16 -11.09
N PHE A 33 17.94 -11.37 -12.39
CA PHE A 33 16.68 -11.11 -13.10
C PHE A 33 15.41 -11.65 -12.39
N ALA A 34 15.49 -12.84 -11.77
CA ALA A 34 14.38 -13.44 -11.02
C ALA A 34 13.93 -12.61 -9.80
N SER A 35 14.80 -11.79 -9.22
CA SER A 35 14.52 -10.98 -8.02
C SER A 35 13.36 -10.00 -8.24
N TYR A 36 13.22 -9.43 -9.45
CA TYR A 36 12.08 -8.57 -9.78
C TYR A 36 10.73 -9.31 -9.63
N GLY A 37 10.65 -10.54 -10.13
CA GLY A 37 9.44 -11.36 -10.04
C GLY A 37 9.14 -11.83 -8.62
N GLU A 38 10.17 -12.06 -7.81
CA GLU A 38 10.00 -12.40 -6.40
C GLU A 38 9.55 -11.21 -5.56
N HIS A 39 10.17 -10.04 -5.73
CA HIS A 39 9.75 -8.79 -5.10
C HIS A 39 8.30 -8.48 -5.43
N ARG A 40 7.93 -8.58 -6.71
CA ARG A 40 6.56 -8.35 -7.15
C ARG A 40 5.57 -9.32 -6.50
N ARG A 41 5.83 -10.63 -6.54
CA ARG A 41 4.95 -11.65 -5.92
C ARG A 41 4.80 -11.45 -4.41
N ALA A 42 5.88 -11.10 -3.72
CA ALA A 42 5.83 -10.78 -2.30
C ALA A 42 4.98 -9.54 -2.01
N ALA A 43 5.06 -8.51 -2.85
CA ALA A 43 4.25 -7.30 -2.72
C ALA A 43 2.76 -7.57 -2.98
N GLU A 44 2.43 -8.38 -3.98
CA GLU A 44 1.05 -8.84 -4.24
C GLU A 44 0.50 -9.63 -3.05
N ALA A 45 1.26 -10.60 -2.53
CA ALA A 45 0.88 -11.38 -1.36
C ALA A 45 0.66 -10.51 -0.12
N ALA A 46 1.49 -9.47 0.08
CA ALA A 46 1.31 -8.51 1.16
C ALA A 46 0.00 -7.72 1.02
N LEU A 47 -0.37 -7.28 -0.19
CA LEU A 47 -1.65 -6.62 -0.42
C LEU A 47 -2.85 -7.55 -0.23
N ASP A 48 -2.72 -8.83 -0.59
CA ASP A 48 -3.75 -9.83 -0.35
C ASP A 48 -3.95 -10.11 1.15
N GLU A 49 -2.86 -10.17 1.92
CA GLU A 49 -2.95 -10.27 3.38
C GLU A 49 -3.64 -9.03 3.97
N LEU A 50 -3.26 -7.82 3.55
CA LEU A 50 -3.91 -6.57 3.98
C LEU A 50 -5.39 -6.53 3.58
N ALA A 51 -5.76 -7.11 2.43
CA ALA A 51 -7.14 -7.22 2.01
C ALA A 51 -7.94 -8.12 2.96
N ARG A 52 -7.36 -9.27 3.34
CA ARG A 52 -7.98 -10.23 4.27
C ARG A 52 -8.08 -9.71 5.70
N THR A 53 -7.06 -9.02 6.21
CA THR A 53 -6.97 -8.65 7.63
C THR A 53 -7.44 -7.23 7.95
N GLU A 54 -7.20 -6.29 7.04
CA GLU A 54 -7.43 -4.87 7.27
C GLU A 54 -8.51 -4.29 6.35
N GLY A 55 -9.09 -5.12 5.48
CA GLY A 55 -10.11 -4.71 4.52
C GLY A 55 -9.58 -3.82 3.40
N ALA A 56 -8.29 -3.97 3.06
CA ALA A 56 -7.72 -3.30 1.90
C ALA A 56 -8.42 -3.75 0.61
N ARG A 57 -8.49 -2.85 -0.36
CA ARG A 57 -8.92 -3.16 -1.72
C ARG A 57 -7.83 -2.72 -2.65
N TRP A 58 -7.33 -3.65 -3.45
CA TRP A 58 -6.36 -3.33 -4.48
C TRP A 58 -6.78 -3.93 -5.80
N ARG A 59 -6.32 -3.31 -6.88
CA ARG A 59 -6.51 -3.80 -8.24
C ARG A 59 -5.34 -3.37 -9.09
N GLU A 60 -5.07 -4.16 -10.11
CA GLU A 60 -4.14 -3.82 -11.17
C GLU A 60 -4.89 -3.73 -12.50
N THR A 61 -4.58 -2.73 -13.30
CA THR A 61 -5.22 -2.52 -14.61
C THR A 61 -4.17 -2.03 -15.59
N GLY A 62 -3.71 -2.92 -16.46
CA GLY A 62 -2.57 -2.65 -17.33
C GLY A 62 -1.34 -2.32 -16.49
N ALA A 63 -0.79 -1.12 -16.65
CA ALA A 63 0.36 -0.65 -15.89
C ALA A 63 0.02 -0.03 -14.52
N ASP A 64 -1.25 0.30 -14.23
CA ASP A 64 -1.62 1.00 -12.99
C ASP A 64 -2.04 0.03 -11.89
N VAL A 65 -1.42 0.17 -10.71
CA VAL A 65 -1.84 -0.51 -9.48
C VAL A 65 -2.45 0.50 -8.54
N ALA A 66 -3.67 0.25 -8.07
CA ALA A 66 -4.35 1.11 -7.12
C ALA A 66 -4.67 0.38 -5.82
N LEU A 67 -4.34 1.01 -4.69
CA LEU A 67 -4.60 0.55 -3.32
C LEU A 67 -5.56 1.51 -2.62
N SER A 68 -6.60 0.97 -1.97
CA SER A 68 -7.56 1.70 -1.14
C SER A 68 -7.70 1.03 0.22
N LEU A 69 -7.42 1.76 1.29
CA LEU A 69 -7.43 1.25 2.67
C LEU A 69 -7.63 2.42 3.64
N GLY A 70 -8.40 2.22 4.72
CA GLY A 70 -8.58 3.23 5.77
C GLY A 70 -9.11 4.59 5.28
N GLY A 71 -9.92 4.61 4.20
CA GLY A 71 -10.42 5.85 3.60
C GLY A 71 -9.40 6.62 2.74
N VAL A 72 -8.21 6.06 2.52
CA VAL A 72 -7.17 6.62 1.65
C VAL A 72 -7.01 5.73 0.42
N ARG A 73 -6.85 6.37 -0.75
CA ARG A 73 -6.56 5.71 -2.02
C ARG A 73 -5.28 6.30 -2.60
N ALA A 74 -4.41 5.44 -3.13
CA ALA A 74 -3.28 5.83 -3.95
C ALA A 74 -3.11 4.84 -5.11
N SER A 75 -2.42 5.26 -6.16
CA SER A 75 -2.04 4.37 -7.26
C SER A 75 -0.62 4.65 -7.73
N SER A 76 -0.10 3.76 -8.57
CA SER A 76 1.22 3.90 -9.18
C SER A 76 1.30 3.08 -10.45
N THR A 77 1.98 3.63 -11.45
CA THR A 77 2.42 2.88 -12.64
C THR A 77 3.72 2.10 -12.40
N GLY A 78 4.40 2.35 -11.28
CA GLY A 78 5.61 1.64 -10.86
C GLY A 78 5.34 0.28 -10.19
N GLY A 79 4.12 -0.25 -10.31
CA GLY A 79 3.72 -1.52 -9.71
C GLY A 79 3.31 -1.45 -8.23
N VAL A 80 3.19 -2.64 -7.64
CA VAL A 80 2.53 -2.86 -6.34
C VAL A 80 3.25 -2.18 -5.18
N SER A 81 4.57 -2.36 -5.05
CA SER A 81 5.36 -1.75 -3.96
C SER A 81 5.37 -0.22 -4.07
N ALA A 82 5.39 0.33 -5.28
CA ALA A 82 5.26 1.76 -5.49
C ALA A 82 3.87 2.30 -5.08
N ALA A 83 2.79 1.55 -5.34
CA ALA A 83 1.45 1.92 -4.89
C ALA A 83 1.34 1.89 -3.35
N MET A 84 1.95 0.92 -2.68
CA MET A 84 2.07 0.89 -1.20
C MET A 84 2.78 2.13 -0.68
N ARG A 85 3.94 2.48 -1.25
CA ARG A 85 4.70 3.68 -0.87
C ARG A 85 3.89 4.96 -1.05
N ASN A 86 3.18 5.09 -2.16
CA ASN A 86 2.31 6.25 -2.44
C ASN A 86 1.15 6.34 -1.44
N TRP A 87 0.59 5.19 -1.05
CA TRP A 87 -0.47 5.13 -0.04
C TRP A 87 0.05 5.59 1.33
N ILE A 88 1.23 5.11 1.77
CA ILE A 88 1.87 5.52 3.03
C ILE A 88 2.09 7.03 3.05
N ALA A 89 2.66 7.59 1.97
CA ALA A 89 2.90 9.03 1.87
C ALA A 89 1.59 9.83 1.96
N SER A 90 0.56 9.41 1.22
CA SER A 90 -0.75 10.04 1.21
C SER A 90 -1.45 9.99 2.58
N ALA A 91 -1.33 8.86 3.28
CA ALA A 91 -1.86 8.69 4.62
C ALA A 91 -1.15 9.61 5.63
N LYS A 92 0.19 9.69 5.58
CA LYS A 92 0.99 10.59 6.43
C LYS A 92 0.62 12.06 6.23
N ILE A 93 0.42 12.51 5.00
CA ILE A 93 -0.04 13.89 4.69
C ILE A 93 -1.39 14.16 5.35
N LYS A 94 -2.35 13.22 5.25
CA LYS A 94 -3.68 13.38 5.86
C LYS A 94 -3.64 13.41 7.38
N ILE A 95 -2.74 12.62 8.00
CA ILE A 95 -2.53 12.65 9.44
C ILE A 95 -1.96 14.00 9.89
N GLY A 96 -0.98 14.53 9.15
CA GLY A 96 -0.35 15.82 9.46
C GLY A 96 -1.26 17.03 9.22
N GLY A 97 -2.13 16.96 8.20
CA GLY A 97 -3.13 18.00 7.92
C GLY A 97 -4.39 17.93 8.79
N ALA A 98 -4.50 16.95 9.69
CA ALA A 98 -5.59 16.80 10.66
C ALA A 98 -5.17 17.17 12.09
N ALA A 99 -4.02 17.83 12.24
CA ALA A 99 -3.51 18.39 13.49
C ALA A 99 -4.08 19.80 13.75
#